data_AF-A0A6P1Y0R3-F1
#
_entry.id   AF-A0A6P1Y0R3-F1
#
_cell.length_a   1.000
_cell.length_b   1.000
_cell.length_c   1.000
_cell.angle_alpha   90.00
_cell.angle_beta   90.00
_cell.angle_gamma   90.00
#
_symmetry.space_group_name_H-M   'P 1'
#
loop_
_entity.id
_entity.type
_entity.pdbx_description
1 polymer ?
#
loop_
_entity_poly.entity_id
_entity_poly.type
_entity_poly.pdbx_seq_one_letter_code
_entity_poly.pdbx_strand_id
1 'polypeptide(L)' 'MTYVKKVKIFCANDEERLENKLNDFLSKEIEKGFHIISIQYQLTSAYDASSIIHDIVETFSCMVYYSEPVEE' A
#
# COMPACT_ATOMS: atom_id res chain seq x y z
N MET A 1 20.41 -4.50 17.55
CA MET A 1 19.30 -4.01 16.70
C MET A 1 18.24 -5.08 16.63
N THR A 2 17.11 -4.82 17.28
CA THR A 2 15.94 -5.70 17.24
C THR A 2 15.06 -5.26 16.08
N TYR A 3 14.52 -6.21 15.32
CA TYR A 3 13.62 -5.93 14.21
C TYR A 3 12.19 -6.33 14.57
N VAL A 4 11.25 -5.42 14.32
CA VAL A 4 9.82 -5.68 14.56
C VAL A 4 9.09 -5.79 13.24
N LYS A 5 8.33 -6.88 13.08
CA LYS A 5 7.47 -7.09 11.92
C LYS A 5 6.26 -6.18 11.98
N LYS A 6 5.96 -5.53 10.86
CA LYS A 6 4.83 -4.62 10.69
C LYS A 6 4.11 -4.88 9.38
N VAL A 7 2.87 -4.39 9.34
CA VAL A 7 2.01 -4.40 8.15
C VAL A 7 1.55 -2.98 7.90
N LYS A 8 1.57 -2.57 6.63
CA LYS A 8 0.97 -1.31 6.18
C LYS A 8 0.08 -1.57 4.98
N ILE A 9 -1.12 -0.98 5.00
CA ILE A 9 -2.10 -1.10 3.93
C ILE A 9 -2.26 0.26 3.25
N PHE A 10 -2.21 0.25 1.93
CA PHE A 10 -2.47 1.40 1.06
C PHE A 10 -3.73 1.12 0.26
N CYS A 11 -4.56 2.14 0.09
CA CYS A 11 -5.72 2.08 -0.80
C CYS A 11 -5.77 3.35 -1.67
N ALA A 12 -6.23 3.20 -2.91
CA ALA A 12 -6.54 4.29 -3.82
C ALA A 12 -7.64 3.88 -4.80
N ASN A 13 -8.32 4.87 -5.35
CA ASN A 13 -9.36 4.72 -6.38
C ASN A 13 -8.79 4.76 -7.80
N ASP A 14 -7.47 4.62 -7.94
CA ASP A 14 -6.71 4.73 -9.17
C ASP A 14 -5.35 4.02 -8.94
N GLU A 15 -4.90 3.26 -9.94
CA GLU A 15 -3.67 2.46 -9.86
C GLU A 15 -2.42 3.33 -9.73
N GLU A 16 -2.31 4.40 -10.53
CA GLU A 16 -1.17 5.32 -10.51
C GLU A 16 -1.03 5.98 -9.13
N ARG A 17 -2.17 6.35 -8.53
CA ARG A 17 -2.21 6.92 -7.18
C ARG A 17 -1.81 5.90 -6.10
N LEU A 18 -2.14 4.62 -6.27
CA LEU A 18 -1.70 3.57 -5.36
C LEU A 18 -0.18 3.38 -5.46
N GLU A 19 0.34 3.28 -6.68
CA GLU A 19 1.76 3.13 -6.98
C GLU A 19 2.58 4.30 -6.42
N ASN A 20 2.13 5.54 -6.63
CA ASN A 20 2.82 6.72 -6.09
C ASN A 20 2.91 6.70 -4.56
N LYS A 21 1.86 6.25 -3.86
CA LYS A 21 1.88 6.10 -2.38
C LYS A 21 2.83 4.99 -1.93
N LEU A 22 2.85 3.88 -2.66
CA LEU A 22 3.73 2.75 -2.37
C LEU A 22 5.20 3.16 -2.60
N ASN A 23 5.50 3.81 -3.72
CA ASN A 23 6.85 4.28 -4.05
C ASN A 23 7.37 5.32 -3.05
N ASP A 24 6.54 6.26 -2.59
CA ASP A 24 6.91 7.18 -1.50
C ASP A 24 7.14 6.46 -0.16
N PHE A 25 6.51 5.30 0.06
CA PHE A 25 6.82 4.48 1.22
C PHE A 25 8.13 3.73 1.02
N LEU A 26 8.33 3.05 -0.12
CA LEU A 26 9.52 2.25 -0.41
C LEU A 26 10.80 3.08 -0.47
N SER A 27 10.73 4.33 -0.94
CA SER A 27 11.90 5.23 -0.95
C SER A 27 12.50 5.46 0.45
N LYS A 28 11.67 5.35 1.50
CA LYS A 28 12.09 5.50 2.91
C LYS A 28 12.79 4.26 3.45
N GLU A 29 12.84 3.16 2.69
CA GLU A 29 13.52 1.91 3.07
C GLU A 29 15.00 2.16 3.31
N ILE A 30 15.62 2.90 2.39
CA ILE A 30 17.03 3.28 2.43
C ILE A 30 17.30 4.20 3.63
N GLU A 31 16.37 5.11 3.93
CA GLU A 31 16.54 6.10 5.01
C GLU A 31 16.35 5.52 6.41
N LYS A 32 15.38 4.61 6.56
CA LYS A 32 14.95 4.08 7.87
C LYS A 32 15.47 2.68 8.16
N GLY A 33 16.13 2.05 7.19
CA GLY A 33 16.69 0.71 7.33
C GLY A 33 15.65 -0.38 7.58
N PHE A 34 14.37 -0.14 7.23
CA PHE A 34 13.40 -1.24 7.23
C PHE A 34 13.68 -2.17 6.05
N HIS A 35 13.16 -3.40 6.13
CA HIS A 35 13.34 -4.43 5.11
C HIS A 35 11.97 -4.92 4.65
N ILE A 36 11.69 -4.85 3.36
CA ILE A 36 10.44 -5.33 2.78
C ILE A 36 10.43 -6.86 2.72
N ILE A 37 9.39 -7.46 3.29
CA ILE A 37 9.18 -8.92 3.31
C ILE A 37 8.31 -9.34 2.12
N SER A 38 7.21 -8.64 1.89
CA SER A 38 6.26 -8.96 0.81
C SER A 38 5.36 -7.77 0.51
N ILE A 39 4.98 -7.63 -0.76
CA ILE A 39 3.99 -6.66 -1.26
C ILE A 39 2.89 -7.46 -1.95
N GLN A 40 1.64 -7.23 -1.57
CA GLN A 40 0.48 -7.93 -2.12
C GLN A 40 -0.55 -6.93 -2.61
N TYR A 41 -0.88 -7.01 -3.89
CA TYR A 41 -1.92 -6.18 -4.53
C TYR A 41 -3.26 -6.91 -4.54
N GLN A 42 -4.33 -6.15 -4.39
CA GLN A 42 -5.68 -6.66 -4.47
C GLN A 42 -6.64 -5.58 -4.99
N LEU A 43 -7.50 -5.95 -5.95
CA LEU A 43 -8.70 -5.19 -6.29
C LEU A 43 -9.72 -5.37 -5.17
N THR A 44 -10.00 -4.30 -4.43
CA THR A 44 -10.77 -4.36 -3.18
C THR A 44 -12.26 -4.22 -3.41
N SER A 45 -12.65 -3.36 -4.36
CA SER A 45 -14.06 -3.16 -4.70
C SER A 45 -14.20 -2.52 -6.07
N ALA A 46 -15.15 -3.00 -6.86
CA ALA A 46 -15.71 -2.28 -7.98
C ALA A 46 -17.20 -2.10 -7.68
N TYR A 47 -17.67 -0.87 -7.52
CA TYR A 47 -19.10 -0.59 -7.36
C TYR A 47 -19.53 0.51 -8.32
N ASP A 48 -20.76 0.39 -8.81
CA ASP A 48 -21.37 1.41 -9.66
C ASP A 48 -21.77 2.59 -8.75
N ALA A 49 -21.06 3.71 -8.87
CA ALA A 49 -21.28 4.86 -8.01
C ALA A 49 -22.58 5.62 -8.35
N SER A 50 -23.23 5.30 -9.48
CA SER A 50 -24.45 5.98 -9.91
C SER A 50 -25.30 5.13 -10.86
N SER A 51 -26.56 4.91 -10.52
CA SER A 51 -27.56 4.33 -11.45
C SER A 51 -27.89 5.24 -12.65
N ILE A 52 -27.27 6.41 -12.77
CA ILE A 52 -27.50 7.43 -13.81
C ILE A 52 -26.28 7.56 -14.74
N ILE A 53 -25.08 7.26 -14.25
CA ILE A 53 -23.81 7.35 -14.98
C ILE A 53 -23.08 6.05 -14.64
N HIS A 54 -22.93 5.14 -15.61
CA HIS A 54 -22.16 3.91 -15.43
C HIS A 54 -20.67 4.23 -15.23
N ASP A 55 -20.34 4.71 -14.04
CA ASP A 55 -18.99 5.04 -13.63
C ASP A 55 -18.61 4.01 -12.56
N ILE A 56 -17.80 3.04 -12.98
CA ILE A 56 -17.30 1.98 -12.11
C ILE A 56 -16.20 2.60 -11.28
N VAL A 57 -16.43 2.74 -9.97
CA VAL A 57 -15.38 3.15 -9.04
C VAL A 57 -14.62 1.91 -8.63
N GLU A 58 -13.43 1.75 -9.19
CA GLU A 58 -12.48 0.71 -8.81
C GLU A 58 -11.63 1.20 -7.64
N THR A 59 -11.52 0.38 -6.60
CA THR A 59 -10.62 0.62 -5.47
C THR A 59 -9.56 -0.46 -5.47
N PHE A 60 -8.31 -0.02 -5.53
CA PHE A 60 -7.12 -0.83 -5.47
C PHE A 60 -6.52 -0.75 -4.08
N SER A 61 -5.99 -1.86 -3.59
CA SER A 61 -5.27 -1.94 -2.33
C SER A 61 -3.94 -2.65 -2.49
N CYS A 62 -2.99 -2.26 -1.65
CA CYS A 62 -1.68 -2.89 -1.53
C CYS A 62 -1.36 -3.08 -0.05
N MET A 63 -1.01 -4.30 0.33
CA MET A 63 -0.54 -4.64 1.66
C MET A 63 0.96 -4.91 1.63
N VAL A 64 1.70 -4.22 2.49
CA VAL A 64 3.15 -4.32 2.61
C VAL A 64 3.50 -4.90 3.97
N TYR A 65 4.16 -6.06 3.96
CA TYR A 65 4.80 -6.66 5.11
C TYR A 65 6.26 -6.21 5.15
N TYR A 66 6.72 -5.69 6.27
CA TYR A 66 8.08 -5.20 6.43
C TYR A 66 8.58 -5.39 7.85
N SER A 67 9.89 -5.28 8.06
CA SER A 67 10.49 -5.24 9.39
C SER A 67 11.28 -3.96 9.57
N GLU A 68 11.10 -3.25 10.67
CA GLU A 68 11.86 -2.03 10.99
C GLU A 68 12.81 -2.26 12.17
N PRO A 69 14.00 -1.62 12.17
CA PRO A 69 14.89 -1.64 13.31
C PRO A 69 14.34 -0.78 14.44
N VAL A 70 14.45 -1.27 15.67
CA VAL A 70 14.13 -0.52 16.89
C VAL A 70 15.44 -0.25 17.61
N GLU A 71 15.72 1.04 17.84
CA GLU A 71 16.77 1.46 18.78
C GLU A 71 16.26 1.20 20.21
N GLU A 72 17.09 0.55 21.03
CA GLU A 72 16.80 0.25 22.44
C GLU A 72 16.74 1.50 23.31
#